data_AF-A0A133PYP8-F1
#
_entry.id   AF-A0A133PYP8-F1
#
_cell.length_a   1.000
_cell.length_b   1.000
_cell.length_c   1.000
_cell.angle_alpha   90.00
_cell.angle_beta   90.00
_cell.angle_gamma   90.00
#
_symmetry.space_group_name_H-M   'P 1'
#
loop_
_entity.id
_entity.type
_entity.pdbx_description
1 polymer ?
#
loop_
_entity_poly.entity_id
_entity_poly.type
_entity_poly.pdbx_seq_one_letter_code
_entity_poly.pdbx_strand_id
1 'polypeptide(L)'
;MQYLKKISMSFVILMLALMLDSCSTKQAAINELQRLSYDLRDNSRNYTVREWRGAADRFVKIRKRISKHDYTASEREEVGRLGGQCAKYMVQGAKDGALDYILGFGKEIQGILDGIGYSN
;
A
#
# COMPACT_ATOMS: atom_id res chain seq x y z
N MET A 1 -30.31 -34.36 12.79
CA MET A 1 -30.30 -32.88 12.75
C MET A 1 -29.20 -32.21 13.59
N GLN A 2 -28.72 -32.78 14.70
CA GLN A 2 -27.68 -32.12 15.53
C GLN A 2 -26.31 -31.97 14.81
N TYR A 3 -25.93 -32.92 13.96
CA TYR A 3 -24.67 -32.88 13.20
C TYR A 3 -24.64 -31.76 12.14
N LEU A 4 -25.76 -31.49 11.46
CA LEU A 4 -25.88 -30.37 10.52
C LEU A 4 -25.71 -29.01 11.21
N LYS A 5 -26.26 -28.84 12.43
CA LYS A 5 -26.09 -27.62 13.25
C LYS A 5 -24.64 -27.41 13.71
N LYS A 6 -23.91 -28.48 14.03
CA LYS A 6 -22.49 -28.40 14.43
C LYS A 6 -21.58 -28.05 13.24
N ILE A 7 -21.87 -28.59 12.06
CA ILE A 7 -21.16 -28.27 10.81
C ILE A 7 -21.48 -26.84 10.38
N SER A 8 -22.75 -26.40 10.44
CA SER A 8 -23.13 -25.03 10.10
C SER A 8 -22.50 -23.99 11.04
N MET A 9 -22.42 -24.29 12.34
CA MET A 9 -21.82 -23.38 13.32
C MET A 9 -20.29 -23.30 13.16
N SER A 10 -19.62 -24.41 12.83
CA SER A 10 -18.17 -24.41 12.53
C SER A 10 -17.84 -23.63 11.26
N PHE A 11 -18.69 -23.72 10.23
CA PHE A 11 -18.50 -22.98 8.98
C PHE A 11 -18.68 -21.46 9.18
N VAL A 12 -19.63 -21.06 10.01
CA VAL A 12 -19.83 -19.65 10.39
C VAL A 12 -18.60 -19.10 11.14
N ILE A 13 -18.04 -19.86 12.08
CA ILE A 13 -16.84 -19.45 12.82
C ILE A 13 -15.62 -19.32 11.88
N LEU A 14 -15.45 -20.24 10.93
CA LEU A 14 -14.38 -20.18 9.93
C LEU A 14 -14.50 -18.95 9.02
N MET A 15 -15.72 -18.65 8.56
CA MET A 15 -15.98 -17.45 7.75
C MET A 15 -15.71 -16.15 8.52
N LEU A 16 -16.06 -16.10 9.82
CA LEU A 16 -15.75 -14.95 10.68
C LEU A 16 -14.24 -14.76 10.88
N ALA A 17 -13.46 -15.83 11.02
CA ALA A 17 -12.00 -15.74 11.15
C ALA A 17 -11.36 -15.11 9.89
N LEU A 18 -11.77 -15.54 8.69
CA LEU A 18 -11.24 -15.02 7.42
C LEU A 18 -11.52 -13.53 7.21
N MET A 19 -12.63 -13.01 7.74
CA MET A 19 -12.96 -11.58 7.68
C MET A 19 -12.05 -10.73 8.56
N LEU A 20 -11.59 -11.26 9.71
CA LEU A 20 -10.70 -10.56 10.64
C LEU A 20 -9.28 -10.43 10.06
N ASP A 21 -8.76 -11.49 9.43
CA ASP A 21 -7.42 -11.48 8.82
C ASP A 21 -7.30 -10.50 7.65
N SER A 22 -8.35 -10.39 6.83
CA SER A 22 -8.42 -9.45 5.71
C SER A 22 -8.45 -8.00 6.18
N CYS A 23 -9.26 -7.69 7.20
CA CYS A 23 -9.33 -6.35 7.78
C CYS A 23 -7.98 -5.91 8.38
N SER A 24 -7.29 -6.82 9.08
CA SER A 24 -5.95 -6.58 9.64
C SER A 24 -4.92 -6.33 8.54
N THR A 25 -4.91 -7.13 7.47
CA THR A 25 -3.97 -6.98 6.35
C THR A 25 -4.21 -5.70 5.55
N LYS A 26 -5.47 -5.35 5.33
CA LYS A 26 -5.90 -4.13 4.62
C LYS A 26 -5.47 -2.87 5.36
N GLN A 27 -5.73 -2.80 6.67
CA GLN A 27 -5.30 -1.67 7.49
C GLN A 27 -3.79 -1.62 7.69
N ALA A 28 -3.12 -2.77 7.79
CA ALA A 28 -1.65 -2.81 7.86
C ALA A 28 -1.01 -2.12 6.64
N ALA A 29 -1.56 -2.29 5.44
CA ALA A 29 -1.06 -1.62 4.25
C ALA A 29 -1.21 -0.07 4.31
N ILE A 30 -2.32 0.44 4.85
CA ILE A 30 -2.51 1.89 5.07
C ILE A 30 -1.53 2.40 6.13
N ASN A 31 -1.40 1.69 7.24
CA ASN A 31 -0.50 2.06 8.33
C ASN A 31 0.97 2.10 7.88
N GLU A 32 1.39 1.17 7.03
CA GLU A 32 2.73 1.20 6.44
C GLU A 32 2.92 2.37 5.48
N LEU A 33 1.90 2.71 4.69
CA LEU A 33 1.95 3.90 3.83
C LEU A 33 2.09 5.18 4.66
N GLN A 34 1.37 5.27 5.78
CA GLN A 34 1.45 6.39 6.72
C GLN A 34 2.84 6.49 7.37
N ARG A 35 3.38 5.36 7.85
CA ARG A 35 4.74 5.33 8.41
C ARG A 35 5.78 5.79 7.41
N LEU A 36 5.67 5.33 6.15
CA LEU A 36 6.56 5.79 5.09
C LEU A 36 6.39 7.29 4.80
N SER A 37 5.16 7.82 4.82
CA SER A 37 4.94 9.26 4.58
C SER A 37 5.57 10.12 5.69
N TYR A 38 5.53 9.66 6.95
CA TYR A 38 6.17 10.35 8.07
C TYR A 38 7.69 10.21 8.03
N ASP A 39 8.21 9.02 7.73
CA ASP A 39 9.64 8.79 7.53
C ASP A 39 10.21 9.70 6.43
N LEU A 40 9.48 9.81 5.30
CA LEU A 40 9.85 10.74 4.23
C LEU A 40 9.76 12.21 4.68
N ARG A 41 8.71 12.62 5.37
CA ARG A 41 8.58 13.98 5.87
C ARG A 41 9.71 14.38 6.83
N ASP A 42 10.04 13.49 7.75
CA ASP A 42 10.85 13.83 8.92
C ASP A 42 12.34 13.52 8.70
N ASN A 43 12.67 12.50 7.89
CA ASN A 43 14.05 12.01 7.73
C ASN A 43 14.63 12.18 6.33
N SER A 44 13.80 12.32 5.28
CA SER A 44 14.30 12.21 3.89
C SER A 44 15.28 13.28 3.45
N ARG A 45 15.35 14.41 4.17
CA ARG A 45 16.27 15.52 3.86
C ARG A 45 17.74 15.10 3.84
N ASN A 46 18.10 14.09 4.62
CA ASN A 46 19.47 13.60 4.74
C ASN A 46 19.66 12.20 4.12
N TYR A 47 18.69 11.73 3.34
CA TYR A 47 18.80 10.41 2.72
C TYR A 47 19.94 10.37 1.71
N THR A 48 20.75 9.32 1.83
CA THR A 48 21.64 8.86 0.78
C THR A 48 20.83 8.32 -0.40
N VAL A 49 21.48 8.21 -1.57
CA VAL A 49 20.90 7.55 -2.75
C VAL A 49 20.41 6.14 -2.44
N ARG A 50 21.10 5.40 -1.56
CA ARG A 50 20.69 4.05 -1.15
C ARG A 50 19.40 4.07 -0.33
N GLU A 51 19.25 5.02 0.57
CA GLU A 51 18.03 5.18 1.38
C GLU A 51 16.84 5.60 0.54
N TRP A 52 17.06 6.49 -0.44
CA TRP A 52 16.04 6.83 -1.45
C TRP A 52 15.56 5.60 -2.23
N ARG A 53 16.50 4.74 -2.69
CA ARG A 53 16.14 3.47 -3.35
C ARG A 53 15.32 2.57 -2.43
N GLY A 54 15.70 2.47 -1.16
CA GLY A 54 14.98 1.67 -0.17
C GLY A 54 13.57 2.21 0.11
N ALA A 55 13.42 3.53 0.27
CA ALA A 55 12.12 4.15 0.50
C ALA A 55 11.16 3.94 -0.68
N ALA A 56 11.70 3.99 -1.89
CA ALA A 56 10.91 3.85 -3.10
C ALA A 56 10.53 2.38 -3.40
N ASP A 57 11.40 1.41 -3.09
CA ASP A 57 11.04 -0.02 -3.07
C ASP A 57 9.93 -0.33 -2.04
N ARG A 58 10.02 0.24 -0.83
CA ARG A 58 8.96 0.14 0.19
C ARG A 58 7.63 0.68 -0.34
N PHE A 59 7.65 1.85 -0.99
CA PHE A 59 6.46 2.47 -1.54
C PHE A 59 5.75 1.58 -2.57
N VAL A 60 6.49 0.96 -3.50
CA VAL A 60 5.90 0.04 -4.49
C VAL A 60 5.30 -1.19 -3.83
N LYS A 61 6.01 -1.80 -2.86
CA LYS A 61 5.49 -2.96 -2.12
C LYS A 61 4.21 -2.63 -1.36
N ILE A 62 4.12 -1.43 -0.78
CA ILE A 62 2.92 -0.93 -0.12
C ILE A 62 1.79 -0.72 -1.14
N ARG A 63 2.03 -0.01 -2.25
CA ARG A 63 1.04 0.23 -3.31
C ARG A 63 0.51 -1.07 -3.91
N LYS A 64 1.35 -2.08 -4.10
CA LYS A 64 0.96 -3.43 -4.57
C LYS A 64 0.10 -4.19 -3.56
N ARG A 65 0.28 -3.98 -2.25
CA ARG A 65 -0.63 -4.57 -1.24
C ARG A 65 -1.95 -3.82 -1.20
N ILE A 66 -1.91 -2.49 -1.29
CA ILE A 66 -3.13 -1.67 -1.42
C ILE A 66 -3.92 -2.07 -2.67
N SER A 67 -3.29 -2.29 -3.82
CA SER A 67 -4.04 -2.68 -5.03
C SER A 67 -4.75 -4.05 -4.95
N LYS A 68 -4.48 -4.86 -3.92
CA LYS A 68 -5.10 -6.19 -3.72
C LYS A 68 -6.36 -6.17 -2.86
N HIS A 69 -6.73 -5.01 -2.30
CA HIS A 69 -7.85 -4.91 -1.36
C HIS A 69 -8.85 -3.86 -1.80
N ASP A 70 -10.12 -4.12 -1.53
CA ASP A 70 -11.19 -3.14 -1.72
C ASP A 70 -11.25 -2.18 -0.54
N TYR A 71 -11.00 -0.92 -0.82
CA TYR A 71 -11.08 0.19 0.13
C TYR A 71 -12.38 0.96 -0.02
N THR A 72 -12.94 1.41 1.10
CA THR A 72 -14.07 2.34 1.13
C THR A 72 -13.65 3.71 0.56
N ALA A 73 -14.61 4.57 0.27
CA ALA A 73 -14.30 5.91 -0.23
C ALA A 73 -13.37 6.70 0.71
N SER A 74 -13.63 6.65 2.03
CA SER A 74 -12.79 7.33 3.03
C SER A 74 -11.38 6.74 3.11
N GLU A 75 -11.25 5.42 3.05
CA GLU A 75 -9.93 4.78 3.05
C GLU A 75 -9.16 5.06 1.74
N ARG A 76 -9.84 5.12 0.59
CA ARG A 76 -9.22 5.50 -0.68
C ARG A 76 -8.73 6.94 -0.67
N GLU A 77 -9.49 7.86 -0.10
CA GLU A 77 -9.09 9.24 0.10
C GLU A 77 -7.82 9.32 0.97
N GLU A 78 -7.79 8.59 2.08
CA GLU A 78 -6.63 8.54 2.97
C GLU A 78 -5.39 7.95 2.27
N VAL A 79 -5.56 6.84 1.53
CA VAL A 79 -4.49 6.26 0.69
C VAL A 79 -3.99 7.27 -0.34
N GLY A 80 -4.90 8.02 -0.97
CA GLY A 80 -4.56 9.06 -1.94
C GLY A 80 -3.76 10.19 -1.30
N ARG A 81 -4.21 10.68 -0.15
CA ARG A 81 -3.56 11.74 0.63
C ARG A 81 -2.14 11.33 1.07
N LEU A 82 -2.00 10.14 1.65
CA LEU A 82 -0.71 9.61 2.08
C LEU A 82 0.21 9.32 0.89
N GLY A 83 -0.32 8.75 -0.19
CA GLY A 83 0.41 8.50 -1.43
C GLY A 83 0.93 9.79 -2.06
N GLY A 84 0.12 10.85 -2.08
CA GLY A 84 0.52 12.18 -2.56
C GLY A 84 1.62 12.81 -1.70
N GLN A 85 1.59 12.61 -0.37
CA GLN A 85 2.68 13.05 0.51
C GLN A 85 3.99 12.33 0.19
N CYS A 86 3.97 11.00 0.05
CA CYS A 86 5.14 10.24 -0.36
C CYS A 86 5.70 10.74 -1.70
N ALA A 87 4.83 10.91 -2.71
CA ALA A 87 5.22 11.40 -4.02
C ALA A 87 5.88 12.79 -3.96
N LYS A 88 5.34 13.72 -3.16
CA LYS A 88 5.90 15.05 -2.94
C LYS A 88 7.35 14.99 -2.46
N TYR A 89 7.65 14.18 -1.45
CA TYR A 89 9.00 14.05 -0.90
C TYR A 89 9.93 13.27 -1.83
N MET A 90 9.43 12.24 -2.52
CA MET A 90 10.21 11.53 -3.54
C MET A 90 10.63 12.43 -4.69
N VAL A 91 9.77 13.34 -5.16
CA VAL A 91 10.15 14.35 -6.17
C VAL A 91 11.26 15.28 -5.66
N GLN A 92 11.31 15.57 -4.36
CA GLN A 92 12.43 16.32 -3.77
C GLN A 92 13.71 15.51 -3.80
N GLY A 93 13.70 14.26 -3.36
CA GLY A 93 14.86 13.35 -3.41
C GLY A 93 15.36 13.04 -4.83
N ALA A 94 14.47 13.12 -5.81
CA ALA A 94 14.81 12.99 -7.22
C ALA A 94 15.83 14.08 -7.64
N LYS A 95 15.69 15.31 -7.12
CA LYS A 95 16.62 16.42 -7.38
C LYS A 95 18.02 16.17 -6.82
N ASP A 96 18.15 15.30 -5.83
CA ASP A 96 19.41 14.95 -5.17
C ASP A 96 20.10 13.72 -5.80
N GLY A 97 19.69 13.30 -7.00
CA GLY A 97 20.36 12.26 -7.81
C GLY A 97 19.74 10.85 -7.72
N ALA A 98 18.58 10.70 -7.07
CA ALA A 98 17.82 9.43 -7.04
C ALA A 98 16.77 9.30 -8.17
N LEU A 99 16.79 10.21 -9.15
CA LEU A 99 15.79 10.40 -10.22
C LEU A 99 15.42 9.11 -10.98
N ASP A 100 16.41 8.37 -11.48
CA ASP A 100 16.16 7.21 -12.37
C ASP A 100 15.38 6.10 -11.67
N TYR A 101 15.62 5.90 -10.37
CA TYR A 101 14.90 4.91 -9.59
C TYR A 101 13.48 5.39 -9.30
N ILE A 102 13.31 6.62 -8.84
CA ILE A 102 12.00 7.21 -8.52
C ILE A 102 11.08 7.22 -9.76
N LEU A 103 11.61 7.57 -10.93
CA LEU A 103 10.90 7.52 -12.21
C LEU A 103 10.62 6.08 -12.66
N GLY A 104 11.54 5.15 -12.41
CA GLY A 104 11.33 3.71 -12.67
C GLY A 104 10.09 3.16 -11.97
N PHE A 105 9.87 3.54 -10.70
CA PHE A 105 8.68 3.13 -9.95
C PHE A 105 7.38 3.71 -10.51
N GLY A 106 7.41 4.94 -11.06
CA GLY A 106 6.24 5.54 -11.69
C GLY A 106 5.71 4.70 -12.85
N LYS A 107 6.62 4.18 -13.69
CA LYS A 107 6.29 3.29 -14.81
C LYS A 107 5.80 1.92 -14.33
N GLU A 108 6.41 1.38 -13.28
CA GLU A 108 6.02 0.07 -12.72
C GLU A 108 4.64 0.14 -12.03
N ILE A 109 4.35 1.24 -11.34
CA ILE A 109 3.03 1.51 -10.75
C ILE A 109 1.97 1.70 -11.83
N GLN A 110 2.28 2.40 -12.92
CA GLN A 110 1.39 2.48 -14.10
C GLN A 110 1.10 1.09 -14.66
N GLY A 111 2.12 0.25 -14.87
CA GLY A 111 1.91 -1.13 -15.33
C GLY A 111 1.08 -1.99 -14.34
N ILE A 112 1.23 -1.78 -13.03
CA ILE A 112 0.37 -2.43 -12.02
C ILE A 112 -1.08 -1.93 -12.11
N LEU A 113 -1.28 -0.63 -12.33
CA LEU A 113 -2.60 0.01 -12.50
C LEU A 113 -3.29 -0.40 -13.81
N ASP A 114 -2.53 -0.56 -14.90
CA ASP A 114 -3.04 -1.02 -16.18
C ASP A 114 -3.42 -2.51 -16.12
N GLY A 115 -2.63 -3.33 -15.41
CA GLY A 115 -2.89 -4.76 -15.22
C GLY A 115 -4.09 -5.10 -14.32
N ILE A 116 -4.58 -4.15 -13.51
CA ILE A 116 -5.77 -4.30 -12.65
C ILE A 116 -7.05 -3.70 -13.28
N GLY A 117 -7.00 -3.27 -14.55
CA GLY A 117 -8.19 -2.92 -15.31
C GLY A 117 -8.54 -1.43 -15.27
N TYR A 118 -7.79 -0.65 -16.03
CA TYR A 118 -8.33 0.52 -16.74
C TYR A 118 -8.10 0.32 -18.26
N SER A 119 -8.71 -0.74 -18.79
CA SER A 119 -9.08 -0.77 -20.20
C SER A 119 -10.30 0.14 -20.34
N ASN A 120 -10.12 1.30 -20.94
CA ASN A 120 -11.20 1.99 -21.61
C ASN A 120 -10.96 1.88 -23.12
#